data_AF-A0A9P9PFY4-F1
#
_entry.id   AF-A0A9P9PFY4-F1
#
_cell.length_a   1.000
_cell.length_b   1.000
_cell.length_c   1.000
_cell.angle_alpha   90.00
_cell.angle_beta   90.00
_cell.angle_gamma   90.00
#
_symmetry.space_group_name_H-M   'P 1'
#
loop_
_entity.id
_entity.type
_entity.pdbx_description
1 polymer ?
#
loop_
_entity_poly.entity_id
_entity_poly.type
_entity_poly.pdbx_seq_one_letter_code
_entity_poly.pdbx_strand_id
1 'polypeptide(L)'
;MIYVQYHKGQQQSGAYKDNIRFIPKAIGDLVLLYIAYVLPLRQLFLRQQKPGALISPYLWAKLDGTVWVDETLSACLRKACTRAKVPCLHTSNWRQFAASITKEKFSTKERANFDIEESVGEDIEDELDL
;
A
#
# COMPACT_ATOMS: atom_id res chain seq x y z
N MET A 1 -4.80 -1.82 -13.20
CA MET A 1 -4.22 -3.15 -12.95
C MET A 1 -2.81 -2.93 -12.44
N ILE A 2 -2.43 -3.57 -11.34
CA ILE A 2 -1.05 -3.60 -10.84
C ILE A 2 -0.55 -5.02 -10.96
N TYR A 3 0.64 -5.17 -11.50
CA TYR A 3 1.39 -6.40 -11.48
C TYR A 3 2.44 -6.31 -10.37
N VAL A 4 2.40 -7.25 -9.41
CA VAL A 4 3.42 -7.37 -8.36
C VAL A 4 3.96 -8.79 -8.32
N GLN A 5 5.27 -8.90 -8.13
CA GLN A 5 5.98 -10.15 -7.88
C GLN A 5 6.35 -10.19 -6.40
N TYR A 6 5.37 -10.50 -5.54
CA TYR A 6 5.60 -10.64 -4.11
C TYR A 6 4.82 -11.81 -3.54
N HIS A 7 5.49 -12.68 -2.79
CA HIS A 7 4.87 -13.77 -2.05
C HIS A 7 5.55 -13.91 -0.68
N LYS A 8 4.79 -14.02 0.42
CA LYS A 8 5.38 -14.14 1.78
C LYS A 8 6.34 -15.33 1.90
N GLY A 9 6.05 -16.46 1.24
CA GLY A 9 6.92 -17.64 1.20
C GLY A 9 8.12 -17.53 0.25
N GLN A 10 8.31 -16.38 -0.43
CA GLN A 10 9.37 -16.21 -1.42
C GLN A 10 10.78 -16.38 -0.82
N GLN A 11 10.99 -15.95 0.42
CA GLN A 11 12.26 -16.17 1.12
C GLN A 11 12.53 -17.66 1.43
N GLN A 12 11.48 -18.49 1.46
CA GLN A 12 11.59 -19.92 1.79
C GLN A 12 11.58 -20.83 0.55
N SER A 13 10.83 -20.49 -0.50
CA SER A 13 10.65 -21.37 -1.68
C SER A 13 11.35 -20.90 -2.95
N GLY A 14 11.78 -19.63 -3.02
CA GLY A 14 12.39 -19.04 -4.23
C GLY A 14 11.46 -18.93 -5.45
N ALA A 15 10.21 -19.37 -5.34
CA ALA A 15 9.25 -19.35 -6.44
C ALA A 15 8.61 -17.97 -6.59
N TYR A 16 8.65 -17.42 -7.80
CA TYR A 16 7.94 -16.20 -8.16
C TYR A 16 6.47 -16.51 -8.42
N LYS A 17 5.57 -15.83 -7.71
CA LYS A 17 4.14 -15.83 -8.01
C LYS A 17 3.76 -14.47 -8.61
N ASP A 18 3.26 -14.51 -9.83
CA ASP A 18 2.69 -13.35 -10.49
C ASP A 18 1.37 -12.99 -9.82
N ASN A 19 1.31 -11.83 -9.19
CA ASN A 19 0.09 -11.32 -8.57
C ASN A 19 -0.41 -10.14 -9.40
N ILE A 20 -1.43 -10.41 -10.21
CA ILE A 20 -2.15 -9.36 -10.94
C ILE A 20 -3.32 -8.93 -10.07
N ARG A 21 -3.27 -7.69 -9.57
CA ARG A 21 -4.34 -7.12 -8.76
C ARG A 21 -5.06 -6.02 -9.55
N PHE A 22 -6.38 -6.08 -9.56
CA PHE A 22 -7.18 -4.99 -10.09
C PHE A 22 -7.54 -4.05 -8.94
N ILE A 23 -7.38 -2.75 -9.18
CA ILE A 23 -7.65 -1.71 -8.20
C ILE A 23 -9.03 -1.12 -8.49
N PRO A 24 -9.84 -0.74 -7.48
CA PRO A 24 -10.98 0.14 -7.69
C PRO A 24 -10.64 1.36 -8.54
N LYS A 25 -11.54 1.76 -9.44
CA LYS A 25 -11.33 2.90 -10.35
C LYS A 25 -10.85 4.15 -9.63
N ALA A 26 -11.52 4.53 -8.53
CA ALA A 26 -11.17 5.74 -7.78
C ALA A 26 -9.72 5.72 -7.24
N ILE A 27 -9.24 4.57 -6.78
CA ILE A 27 -7.86 4.42 -6.30
C ILE A 27 -6.90 4.36 -7.51
N GLY A 28 -7.28 3.72 -8.60
CA GLY A 28 -6.52 3.72 -9.85
C GLY A 28 -6.31 5.13 -10.40
N ASP A 29 -7.36 5.95 -10.44
CA ASP A 29 -7.29 7.35 -10.88
C ASP A 29 -6.37 8.17 -9.95
N LEU A 30 -6.45 7.95 -8.64
CA LEU A 30 -5.56 8.62 -7.67
C LEU A 30 -4.09 8.25 -7.89
N VAL A 31 -3.79 6.97 -8.10
CA VAL A 31 -2.43 6.50 -8.38
C VAL A 31 -1.93 7.06 -9.72
N LEU A 32 -2.79 7.09 -10.74
CA LEU A 32 -2.45 7.68 -12.04
C LEU A 32 -2.11 9.17 -11.91
N LEU A 33 -2.92 9.94 -11.18
CA LEU A 33 -2.65 11.37 -10.93
C LEU A 33 -1.32 11.56 -10.18
N TYR A 34 -1.05 10.72 -9.18
CA TYR A 34 0.21 10.76 -8.44
C TYR A 34 1.41 10.49 -9.35
N ILE A 35 1.34 9.46 -10.21
CA ILE A 35 2.42 9.13 -11.15
C ILE A 35 2.59 10.21 -12.22
N ALA A 36 1.50 10.72 -12.78
CA ALA A 36 1.54 11.66 -13.90
C ALA A 36 1.99 13.07 -13.50
N TYR A 37 1.65 13.52 -12.29
CA TYR A 37 1.90 14.90 -11.86
C TYR A 37 2.86 15.01 -10.68
N VAL A 38 2.69 14.18 -9.65
CA VAL A 38 3.48 14.32 -8.41
C VAL A 38 4.90 13.79 -8.59
N LEU A 39 5.09 12.64 -9.25
CA LEU A 39 6.44 12.09 -9.47
C LEU A 39 7.32 12.99 -10.36
N PRO A 40 6.86 13.54 -11.49
CA PRO A 40 7.65 14.48 -12.29
C PRO A 40 8.00 15.75 -11.53
N LEU A 41 7.06 16.30 -10.75
CA LEU A 41 7.31 17.47 -9.93
C LEU A 41 8.37 17.20 -8.86
N ARG A 42 8.30 16.04 -8.19
CA ARG A 42 9.33 15.61 -7.23
C ARG A 42 10.69 15.44 -7.89
N GLN A 43 10.74 14.87 -9.10
CA GLN A 43 11.97 14.72 -9.88
C GLN A 43 12.59 16.08 -10.24
N LEU A 44 11.77 17.08 -10.55
CA LEU A 44 12.22 18.45 -10.81
C LEU A 44 12.87 19.06 -9.56
N PHE A 45 12.19 19.03 -8.41
CA PHE A 45 12.73 19.55 -7.15
C PHE A 45 14.01 18.84 -6.71
N LEU A 46 14.07 17.52 -6.89
CA LEU A 46 15.26 16.73 -6.58
C LEU A 46 16.45 17.17 -7.45
N ARG A 47 16.24 17.42 -8.74
CA ARG A 47 17.30 17.89 -9.66
C ARG A 47 17.74 19.32 -9.39
N GLN A 48 16.85 20.17 -8.89
CA GLN A 48 17.21 21.52 -8.44
C GLN A 48 18.18 21.47 -7.27
N GLN A 49 18.00 20.52 -6.33
CA GLN A 49 18.89 20.35 -5.20
C GLN A 49 20.18 19.59 -5.57
N LYS A 50 20.06 18.54 -6.39
CA LYS A 50 21.17 17.69 -6.83
C LYS A 50 21.09 17.44 -8.33
N PRO A 51 21.84 18.21 -9.15
CA PRO A 51 21.87 18.01 -10.59
C PRO A 51 22.17 16.56 -10.97
N GLY A 52 21.39 16.01 -11.88
CA GLY A 52 21.51 14.61 -12.35
C GLY A 52 20.87 13.54 -11.45
N ALA A 53 20.33 13.90 -10.28
CA ALA A 53 19.63 12.94 -9.43
C ALA A 53 18.38 12.35 -10.10
N LEU A 54 18.09 11.09 -9.80
CA LEU A 54 16.92 10.36 -10.29
C LEU A 54 15.99 10.04 -9.11
N ILE A 55 14.69 10.08 -9.37
CA ILE A 55 13.68 9.66 -8.41
C ILE A 55 13.77 8.15 -8.16
N SER A 56 13.35 7.73 -6.96
CA SER A 56 13.29 6.31 -6.59
C SER A 56 12.42 5.52 -7.58
N PRO A 57 12.83 4.29 -7.95
CA PRO A 57 11.96 3.38 -8.72
C PRO A 57 10.77 2.86 -7.90
N TYR A 58 10.79 3.02 -6.57
CA TYR A 58 9.70 2.65 -5.68
C TYR A 58 8.66 3.77 -5.59
N LEU A 59 7.37 3.40 -5.61
CA LEU A 59 6.26 4.36 -5.53
C LEU A 59 6.27 5.17 -4.22
N TRP A 60 6.68 4.52 -3.14
CA TRP A 60 6.72 5.07 -1.78
C TRP A 60 8.17 5.30 -1.34
N ALA A 61 8.63 6.53 -1.52
CA ALA A 61 9.95 6.99 -1.12
C ALA A 61 9.89 8.38 -0.51
N LYS A 62 10.91 8.72 0.29
CA LYS A 62 11.20 10.08 0.77
C LYS A 62 11.65 10.97 -0.39
N LEU A 63 11.70 12.30 -0.16
CA LEU A 63 12.08 13.26 -1.20
C LEU A 63 13.52 13.06 -1.69
N ASP A 64 14.40 12.54 -0.84
CA ASP A 64 15.79 12.20 -1.14
C ASP A 64 15.95 10.88 -1.93
N GLY A 65 14.85 10.16 -2.20
CA GLY A 65 14.85 8.88 -2.93
C GLY A 65 14.90 7.64 -2.04
N THR A 66 15.09 7.78 -0.73
CA THR A 66 15.11 6.65 0.22
C THR A 66 13.75 5.98 0.28
N VAL A 67 13.69 4.65 0.15
CA VAL A 67 12.44 3.89 0.27
C VAL A 67 11.86 4.05 1.66
N TRP A 68 10.52 4.06 1.76
CA TRP A 68 9.86 4.08 3.07
C TRP A 68 10.20 2.82 3.87
N VAL A 69 10.54 3.01 5.14
CA VAL A 69 10.58 1.93 6.14
C VAL A 69 9.17 1.59 6.59
N ASP A 70 8.95 0.39 7.11
CA ASP A 70 7.63 -0.15 7.45
C ASP A 70 6.83 0.78 8.38
N GLU A 71 7.50 1.44 9.33
CA GLU A 71 6.89 2.36 10.30
C GLU A 71 6.36 3.65 9.66
N THR A 72 6.83 3.98 8.45
CA THR A 72 6.44 5.21 7.76
C THR A 72 4.95 5.22 7.47
N LEU A 73 4.39 4.08 7.04
CA LEU A 73 2.96 3.94 6.76
C LEU A 73 2.15 4.08 8.05
N SER A 74 2.57 3.40 9.12
CA SER A 74 1.93 3.48 10.44
C SER A 74 1.92 4.91 10.99
N ALA A 75 3.03 5.64 10.85
CA ALA A 75 3.11 7.05 11.24
C ALA A 75 2.18 7.94 10.41
N CYS A 76 2.09 7.71 9.10
CA CYS A 76 1.17 8.44 8.22
C CYS A 76 -0.29 8.18 8.59
N LEU A 77 -0.65 6.92 8.88
CA LEU A 77 -1.99 6.53 9.29
C LEU A 77 -2.38 7.20 10.62
N ARG A 78 -1.49 7.19 11.63
CA ARG A 78 -1.71 7.87 12.91
C ARG A 78 -1.97 9.37 12.74
N LYS A 79 -1.19 10.04 11.89
CA LYS A 79 -1.38 11.46 11.56
C LYS A 79 -2.72 11.71 10.87
N ALA A 80 -3.13 10.83 9.95
CA ALA A 80 -4.41 10.92 9.28
C ALA A 80 -5.59 10.73 10.25
N CYS A 81 -5.54 9.72 11.13
CA CYS A 81 -6.55 9.50 12.18
C CYS A 81 -6.69 10.72 13.09
N THR A 82 -5.56 11.27 13.55
CA THR A 82 -5.53 12.48 14.39
C THR A 82 -6.21 13.65 13.68
N ARG A 83 -5.87 13.91 12.42
CA ARG A 83 -6.48 14.98 11.62
C ARG A 83 -7.98 14.78 11.41
N ALA A 84 -8.41 13.53 11.22
CA ALA A 84 -9.81 13.18 11.03
C ALA A 84 -10.60 13.09 12.35
N LYS A 85 -9.95 13.23 13.52
CA LYS A 85 -10.53 13.08 14.86
C LYS A 85 -11.22 11.72 15.05
N VAL A 86 -10.59 10.65 14.55
CA VAL A 86 -11.04 9.26 14.73
C VAL A 86 -10.03 8.48 15.56
N PRO A 87 -10.43 7.34 16.17
CA PRO A 87 -9.49 6.46 16.87
C PRO A 87 -8.27 6.11 16.01
N CYS A 88 -7.11 6.00 16.64
CA CYS A 88 -5.87 5.65 15.96
C CYS A 88 -5.97 4.23 15.41
N LEU A 89 -5.84 4.08 14.08
CA LEU A 89 -5.84 2.78 13.43
C LEU A 89 -4.42 2.23 13.31
N HIS A 90 -4.24 0.97 13.68
CA HIS A 90 -3.07 0.19 13.31
C HIS A 90 -3.22 -0.34 11.87
N THR A 91 -2.11 -0.69 11.24
CA THR A 91 -2.08 -1.22 9.86
C THR A 91 -2.86 -2.53 9.73
N SER A 92 -2.83 -3.38 10.76
CA SER A 92 -3.65 -4.61 10.87
C SER A 92 -5.15 -4.31 10.82
N ASN A 93 -5.61 -3.42 11.71
CA ASN A 93 -7.03 -3.01 11.79
C ASN A 93 -7.48 -2.37 10.47
N TRP A 94 -6.64 -1.50 9.89
CA TRP A 94 -6.90 -0.88 8.60
C TRP A 94 -7.09 -1.94 7.49
N ARG A 95 -6.21 -2.95 7.45
CA ARG A 95 -6.29 -4.05 6.47
C ARG A 95 -7.58 -4.85 6.66
N GLN A 96 -7.95 -5.17 7.89
CA GLN A 96 -9.19 -5.89 8.19
C GLN A 96 -10.43 -5.08 7.79
N PHE A 97 -10.47 -3.78 8.09
CA PHE A 97 -11.56 -2.91 7.65
C PHE A 97 -11.66 -2.84 6.13
N ALA A 98 -10.53 -2.69 5.43
CA ALA A 98 -10.52 -2.71 3.96
C ALA A 98 -11.07 -4.03 3.41
N ALA A 99 -10.69 -5.17 4.00
CA ALA A 99 -11.22 -6.48 3.61
C ALA A 99 -12.74 -6.58 3.87
N SER A 100 -13.21 -6.18 5.05
CA SER A 100 -14.65 -6.20 5.37
C SER A 100 -15.46 -5.26 4.47
N ILE A 101 -14.99 -4.04 4.23
CA ILE A 101 -15.62 -3.11 3.28
C ILE A 101 -15.67 -3.74 1.89
N THR A 102 -14.59 -4.42 1.46
CA THR A 102 -14.55 -5.08 0.15
C THR A 102 -15.57 -6.21 0.06
N LYS A 103 -15.72 -7.00 1.13
CA LYS A 103 -16.71 -8.08 1.22
C LYS A 103 -18.15 -7.57 1.16
N GLU A 104 -18.43 -6.45 1.83
CA GLU A 104 -19.79 -5.89 2.00
C GLU A 104 -20.23 -4.96 0.85
N LYS A 105 -19.30 -4.20 0.26
CA LYS A 105 -19.65 -3.11 -0.68
C LYS A 105 -19.43 -3.46 -2.15
N PHE A 106 -18.74 -4.55 -2.45
CA PHE A 106 -18.41 -4.91 -3.83
C PHE A 106 -19.12 -6.21 -4.22
N SER A 107 -19.60 -6.26 -5.47
CA SER A 107 -20.24 -7.45 -6.03
C SER A 107 -19.26 -8.64 -6.09
N THR A 108 -19.75 -9.87 -6.23
CA THR A 108 -18.89 -11.06 -6.41
C THR A 108 -17.93 -10.91 -7.60
N LYS A 109 -18.39 -10.31 -8.71
CA LYS A 109 -17.55 -10.02 -9.88
C LYS A 109 -16.44 -9.03 -9.55
N GLU A 110 -16.73 -8.00 -8.77
CA GLU A 110 -15.72 -7.03 -8.35
C GLU A 110 -14.80 -7.58 -7.28
N ARG A 111 -15.27 -8.47 -6.39
CA ARG A 111 -14.46 -9.12 -5.34
C ARG A 111 -13.40 -10.07 -5.91
N ALA A 112 -13.68 -10.71 -7.05
CA ALA A 112 -12.70 -11.56 -7.77
C ALA A 112 -11.40 -10.82 -8.11
N ASN A 113 -11.42 -9.48 -8.14
CA ASN A 113 -10.24 -8.65 -8.41
C ASN A 113 -9.23 -8.56 -7.26
N PHE A 114 -9.62 -8.95 -6.04
CA PHE A 114 -8.86 -8.71 -4.82
C PHE A 114 -8.23 -9.96 -4.21
N ASP A 115 -8.57 -11.16 -4.71
CA ASP A 115 -8.07 -12.45 -4.22
C ASP A 115 -8.29 -12.62 -2.69
N ILE A 116 -9.55 -12.49 -2.27
CA ILE A 116 -9.96 -12.47 -0.84
C ILE A 116 -10.06 -13.88 -0.24
N GLU A 117 -9.82 -14.93 -1.02
CA GLU A 117 -10.02 -16.32 -0.58
C GLU A 117 -9.00 -16.81 0.47
N GLU A 118 -7.91 -16.07 0.72
CA GLU A 118 -6.86 -16.46 1.70
C GLU A 118 -7.00 -15.83 3.11
N SER A 119 -8.00 -14.99 3.38
CA SER A 119 -8.13 -14.32 4.70
C SER A 119 -9.24 -14.90 5.57
N VAL A 120 -9.28 -16.24 5.70
CA VAL A 120 -10.15 -16.94 6.67
C VAL A 120 -9.34 -17.67 7.76
N GLY A 121 -8.02 -17.44 7.87
CA GLY A 121 -7.21 -18.20 8.83
C GLY A 121 -5.85 -17.59 9.19
N GLU A 122 -5.75 -16.27 9.40
CA GLU A 122 -4.72 -15.76 10.33
C GLU A 122 -5.48 -15.52 11.63
N ASP A 123 -5.46 -16.52 12.51
CA ASP A 123 -5.89 -16.38 13.90
C ASP A 123 -5.25 -15.11 14.47
N ILE A 124 -6.07 -14.29 15.12
CA ILE A 124 -5.59 -13.20 15.94
C ILE A 124 -4.88 -13.89 17.10
N GLU A 125 -3.57 -14.08 17.00
CA GLU A 125 -2.76 -14.19 18.21
C GLU A 125 -2.92 -12.84 18.91
N ASP A 126 -3.80 -12.85 19.91
CA ASP A 126 -3.83 -11.82 20.93
C ASP A 126 -2.41 -11.73 21.48
N GLU A 127 -1.67 -10.70 21.07
CA GLU A 127 -0.46 -10.27 21.76
C GLU A 127 -0.93 -9.72 23.11
N LEU A 128 -1.24 -10.64 24.03
CA LEU A 128 -1.42 -10.39 25.43
C LEU A 128 -0.05 -9.98 25.98
N ASP A 129 0.03 -8.72 26.40
CA ASP A 129 0.95 -8.12 27.36
C ASP A 129 2.31 -8.81 27.59
N LEU A 130 3.39 -8.13 27.16
CA LEU A 130 4.62 -7.92 27.94
C LEU A 130 5.48 -6.77 27.39
#